data_AF-A0A9D3Z2U8-F1
#
_entry.id   AF-A0A9D3Z2U8-F1
#
_cell.length_a   1.000
_cell.length_b   1.000
_cell.length_c   1.000
_cell.angle_alpha   90.00
_cell.angle_beta   90.00
_cell.angle_gamma   90.00
#
_symmetry.space_group_name_H-M   'P 1'
#
loop_
_entity.id
_entity.type
_entity.pdbx_description
1 polymer ?
#
loop_
_entity_poly.entity_id
_entity_poly.type
_entity_poly.pdbx_seq_one_letter_code
_entity_poly.pdbx_strand_id
1 'polypeptide(L)'
;MEKASIHTYIRNMMALPFLPAADIEPAFQLLAARANSKQITRFVGYMKEQWLNHPIFDIDSFSAYGISVRSNNGIESWHQSPNRKAGGRDLTFYRLVPALRAESENVQYELRYIRDGLYTMRVRPVSRRIEKSIRDLWAMYDAKDITNELLSESAKVYGPQVELTVEHTVHHETLVTRL
;
A
#
# COMPACT_ATOMS: atom_id res chain seq x y z
N MET A 1 -15.78 11.55 17.60
CA MET A 1 -15.89 10.36 16.73
C MET A 1 -15.51 9.15 17.56
N GLU A 2 -16.33 8.08 17.57
CA GLU A 2 -15.99 6.85 18.29
C GLU A 2 -14.81 6.10 17.64
N LYS A 3 -14.06 5.30 18.42
CA LYS A 3 -12.82 4.64 17.97
C LYS A 3 -13.02 3.76 16.73
N ALA A 4 -14.13 3.01 16.66
CA ALA A 4 -14.48 2.18 15.49
C ALA A 4 -14.77 3.03 14.23
N SER A 5 -15.42 4.18 14.41
CA SER A 5 -15.72 5.12 13.33
C SER A 5 -14.44 5.78 12.77
N ILE A 6 -13.47 6.11 13.63
CA ILE A 6 -12.16 6.64 13.21
C ILE A 6 -11.39 5.61 12.40
N HIS A 7 -11.40 4.34 12.81
CA HIS A 7 -10.68 3.29 12.09
C HIS A 7 -11.23 3.11 10.66
N THR A 8 -12.55 3.09 10.52
CA THR A 8 -13.21 3.03 9.20
C THR A 8 -12.91 4.29 8.38
N TYR A 9 -12.89 5.47 9.00
CA TYR A 9 -12.52 6.71 8.33
C TYR A 9 -11.11 6.66 7.75
N ILE A 10 -10.13 6.23 8.56
CA ILE A 10 -8.73 6.11 8.14
C ILE A 10 -8.59 5.08 7.02
N ARG A 11 -9.28 3.93 7.12
CA ARG A 11 -9.26 2.92 6.05
C ARG A 11 -9.76 3.48 4.71
N ASN A 12 -10.86 4.24 4.72
CA ASN A 12 -11.36 4.87 3.49
C ASN A 12 -10.35 5.87 2.94
N MET A 13 -9.72 6.70 3.79
CA MET A 13 -8.69 7.64 3.35
C MET A 13 -7.48 6.93 2.73
N MET A 14 -7.05 5.80 3.31
CA MET A 14 -5.95 4.97 2.79
C MET A 14 -6.31 4.21 1.51
N ALA A 15 -7.59 4.09 1.18
CA ALA A 15 -8.06 3.39 -0.01
C ALA A 15 -8.25 4.31 -1.23
N LEU A 16 -8.11 5.64 -1.06
CA LEU A 16 -8.19 6.60 -2.16
C LEU A 16 -7.29 6.27 -3.36
N PRO A 17 -6.04 5.78 -3.20
CA PRO A 17 -5.21 5.40 -4.34
C PRO A 17 -5.83 4.33 -5.25
N PHE A 18 -6.75 3.51 -4.75
CA PHE A 18 -7.37 2.44 -5.53
C PHE A 18 -8.53 2.93 -6.41
N LEU A 19 -8.83 4.23 -6.41
CA LEU A 19 -9.82 4.84 -7.29
C LEU A 19 -9.16 5.35 -8.57
N PRO A 20 -9.90 5.44 -9.69
CA PRO A 20 -9.48 6.19 -10.86
C PRO A 20 -9.15 7.63 -10.46
N ALA A 21 -8.12 8.22 -11.06
CA ALA A 21 -7.63 9.56 -10.74
C ALA A 21 -8.75 10.64 -10.71
N ALA A 22 -9.71 10.56 -11.64
CA ALA A 22 -10.85 11.47 -11.72
C ALA A 22 -11.78 11.41 -10.49
N ASP A 23 -11.85 10.27 -9.81
CA ASP A 23 -12.75 10.04 -8.67
C ASP A 23 -12.09 10.30 -7.31
N ILE A 24 -10.77 10.44 -7.28
CA ILE A 24 -10.00 10.63 -6.04
C ILE A 24 -10.37 11.94 -5.34
N GLU A 25 -10.32 13.07 -6.06
CA GLU A 25 -10.61 14.38 -5.49
C GLU A 25 -12.07 14.49 -4.98
N PRO A 26 -13.10 14.08 -5.75
CA PRO A 26 -14.47 14.03 -5.26
C PRO A 26 -14.62 13.16 -3.99
N ALA A 27 -14.04 11.96 -3.98
CA ALA A 27 -14.09 11.07 -2.82
C ALA A 27 -13.38 11.67 -1.60
N PHE A 28 -12.23 12.31 -1.82
CA PHE A 28 -11.48 12.99 -0.76
C PHE A 28 -12.29 14.13 -0.14
N GLN A 29 -12.96 14.96 -0.94
CA GLN A 29 -13.79 16.06 -0.43
C GLN A 29 -14.94 15.58 0.45
N LEU A 30 -15.60 14.48 0.07
CA LEU A 30 -16.65 13.86 0.88
C LEU A 30 -16.11 13.35 2.24
N LEU A 31 -14.89 12.80 2.26
CA LEU A 31 -14.23 12.38 3.50
C LEU A 31 -13.76 13.59 4.33
N ALA A 32 -13.22 14.62 3.69
CA ALA A 32 -12.74 15.83 4.35
C ALA A 32 -13.88 16.55 5.09
N ALA A 33 -15.08 16.61 4.49
CA ALA A 33 -16.27 17.20 5.11
C ALA A 33 -16.72 16.50 6.41
N ARG A 34 -16.34 15.23 6.59
CA ARG A 34 -16.68 14.43 7.78
C ARG A 34 -15.65 14.57 8.91
N ALA A 35 -14.56 15.30 8.70
CA ALA A 35 -13.54 15.55 9.72
C ALA A 35 -14.12 16.38 10.87
N ASN A 36 -14.19 15.80 12.07
CA ASN A 36 -14.85 16.42 13.23
C ASN A 36 -13.92 16.61 14.44
N SER A 37 -12.63 16.28 14.31
CA SER A 37 -11.63 16.46 15.36
C SER A 37 -10.42 17.21 14.84
N LYS A 38 -9.70 17.90 15.74
CA LYS A 38 -8.49 18.66 15.39
C LYS A 38 -7.42 17.76 14.77
N GLN A 39 -7.26 16.55 15.30
CA GLN A 39 -6.27 15.57 14.83
C GLN A 39 -6.62 15.05 13.42
N ILE A 40 -7.89 14.71 13.18
CA ILE A 40 -8.34 14.25 11.86
C ILE A 40 -8.26 15.39 10.85
N THR A 41 -8.61 16.61 11.23
CA THR A 41 -8.48 17.79 10.36
C THR A 41 -7.03 18.02 9.95
N ARG A 42 -6.08 17.88 10.88
CA ARG A 42 -4.64 17.97 10.57
C ARG A 42 -4.19 16.85 9.63
N PHE A 43 -4.67 15.63 9.83
CA PHE A 43 -4.40 14.50 8.95
C PHE A 43 -4.95 14.73 7.54
N VAL A 44 -6.18 15.21 7.42
CA VAL A 44 -6.79 15.57 6.13
C VAL A 44 -5.98 16.67 5.44
N GLY A 45 -5.55 17.70 6.17
CA GLY A 45 -4.68 18.76 5.64
C GLY A 45 -3.38 18.20 5.07
N TYR A 46 -2.70 17.33 5.83
CA TYR A 46 -1.51 16.63 5.37
C TYR A 46 -1.78 15.81 4.09
N MET A 47 -2.86 15.02 4.07
CA MET A 47 -3.20 14.20 2.88
C MET A 47 -3.40 15.08 1.65
N LYS A 48 -4.11 16.21 1.80
CA LYS A 48 -4.33 17.17 0.72
C LYS A 48 -3.02 17.73 0.17
N GLU A 49 -2.15 18.21 1.06
CA GLU A 49 -0.88 18.82 0.67
C GLU A 49 0.08 17.82 0.02
N GLN A 50 0.13 16.59 0.51
CA GLN A 50 1.09 15.59 0.04
C GLN A 50 0.65 14.81 -1.19
N TRP A 51 -0.66 14.59 -1.39
CA TRP A 51 -1.15 13.66 -2.40
C TRP A 51 -2.08 14.28 -3.45
N LEU A 52 -2.73 15.40 -3.15
CA LEU A 52 -3.63 16.07 -4.10
C LEU A 52 -3.01 17.35 -4.66
N ASN A 53 -2.25 18.09 -3.85
CA ASN A 53 -1.66 19.39 -4.21
C ASN A 53 -0.12 19.36 -4.30
N HIS A 54 0.48 18.18 -4.47
CA HIS A 54 1.94 18.08 -4.46
C HIS A 54 2.54 18.73 -5.72
N PRO A 55 3.58 19.57 -5.62
CA PRO A 55 4.10 20.34 -6.76
C PRO A 55 4.81 19.48 -7.81
N ILE A 56 5.22 18.26 -7.44
CA ILE A 56 5.99 17.34 -8.31
C ILE A 56 5.15 16.12 -8.73
N PHE A 57 4.20 15.71 -7.90
CA PHE A 57 3.44 14.47 -8.11
C PHE A 57 1.98 14.83 -8.25
N ASP A 58 1.48 14.66 -9.46
CA ASP A 58 0.09 14.82 -9.87
C ASP A 58 -0.79 13.74 -9.25
N ILE A 59 -2.11 13.98 -9.28
CA ILE A 59 -3.10 13.03 -8.73
C ILE A 59 -3.08 11.68 -9.48
N ASP A 60 -2.68 11.68 -10.76
CA ASP A 60 -2.46 10.47 -11.55
C ASP A 60 -1.31 9.62 -10.98
N SER A 61 -0.25 10.27 -10.49
CA SER A 61 0.87 9.61 -9.81
C SER A 61 0.47 9.02 -8.45
N PHE A 62 -0.61 9.52 -7.84
CA PHE A 62 -1.19 8.98 -6.62
C PHE A 62 -2.14 7.79 -6.88
N SER A 63 -2.79 7.75 -8.04
CA SER A 63 -3.67 6.64 -8.41
C SER A 63 -2.87 5.36 -8.71
N ALA A 64 -3.25 4.28 -8.05
CA ALA A 64 -2.79 2.92 -8.33
C ALA A 64 -3.80 2.14 -9.18
N TYR A 65 -4.86 2.78 -9.70
CA TYR A 65 -5.92 2.12 -10.45
C TYR A 65 -5.37 1.42 -11.70
N GLY A 66 -5.70 0.14 -11.87
CA GLY A 66 -5.19 -0.65 -13.00
C GLY A 66 -3.71 -1.03 -12.91
N ILE A 67 -3.00 -0.60 -11.86
CA ILE A 67 -1.59 -0.94 -11.63
C ILE A 67 -1.51 -2.15 -10.70
N SER A 68 -0.59 -3.07 -10.98
CA SER A 68 -0.30 -4.16 -10.03
C SER A 68 0.13 -3.56 -8.69
N VAL A 69 -0.59 -3.90 -7.62
CA VAL A 69 -0.33 -3.42 -6.26
C VAL A 69 0.98 -4.03 -5.78
N ARG A 70 2.10 -3.41 -6.16
CA ARG A 70 3.43 -3.86 -5.74
C ARG A 70 3.66 -3.48 -4.29
N SER A 71 4.22 -4.42 -3.53
CA SER A 71 4.81 -4.07 -2.25
C SER A 71 6.09 -3.25 -2.47
N ASN A 72 6.35 -2.32 -1.55
CA ASN A 72 7.61 -1.56 -1.46
C ASN A 72 8.86 -2.45 -1.60
N ASN A 73 8.74 -3.74 -1.27
CA ASN A 73 9.79 -4.75 -1.38
C ASN A 73 10.50 -4.78 -2.74
N GLY A 74 9.83 -4.43 -3.85
CA GLY A 74 10.49 -4.36 -5.16
C GLY A 74 11.55 -3.27 -5.21
N ILE A 75 11.18 -2.06 -4.78
CA ILE A 75 12.08 -0.90 -4.69
C ILE A 75 13.13 -1.12 -3.60
N GLU A 76 12.73 -1.67 -2.44
CA GLU A 76 13.67 -1.99 -1.37
C GLU A 76 14.69 -3.06 -1.81
N SER A 77 14.24 -4.10 -2.52
CA SER A 77 15.13 -5.12 -3.08
C SER A 77 16.06 -4.52 -4.13
N TRP A 78 15.57 -3.59 -4.95
CA TRP A 78 16.38 -2.85 -5.91
C TRP A 78 17.42 -1.98 -5.19
N HIS A 79 17.07 -1.23 -4.14
CA HIS A 79 18.02 -0.47 -3.33
C HIS A 79 19.08 -1.36 -2.65
N GLN A 80 18.69 -2.56 -2.20
CA GLN A 80 19.62 -3.51 -1.57
C GLN A 80 20.52 -4.22 -2.59
N SER A 81 20.10 -4.36 -3.85
CA SER A 81 20.84 -5.10 -4.89
C SER A 81 22.23 -4.52 -5.16
N PRO A 82 22.42 -3.22 -5.44
CA PRO A 82 23.73 -2.59 -5.58
C PRO A 82 24.60 -2.73 -4.34
N ASN A 83 24.02 -2.54 -3.14
CA ASN A 83 24.76 -2.68 -1.88
C ASN A 83 25.31 -4.09 -1.68
N ARG A 84 24.52 -5.12 -2.03
CA ARG A 84 24.97 -6.52 -2.00
C ARG A 84 26.05 -6.80 -3.07
N LYS A 85 25.87 -6.27 -4.29
CA LYS A 85 26.79 -6.49 -5.42
C LYS A 85 28.13 -5.79 -5.24
N ALA A 86 28.18 -4.66 -4.54
CA ALA A 86 29.42 -3.92 -4.25
C ALA A 86 30.01 -4.17 -2.85
N GLY A 87 29.54 -5.21 -2.15
CA GLY A 87 30.25 -5.79 -1.00
C GLY A 87 29.88 -5.25 0.38
N GLY A 88 28.75 -4.54 0.55
CA GLY A 88 28.23 -4.18 1.88
C GLY A 88 27.63 -2.78 2.01
N ARG A 89 27.58 -2.28 3.25
CA ARG A 89 26.84 -1.08 3.66
C ARG A 89 27.48 0.25 3.20
N ASP A 90 28.76 0.24 2.83
CA ASP A 90 29.52 1.45 2.46
C ASP A 90 29.84 1.48 0.96
N LEU A 91 28.83 1.79 0.15
CA LEU A 91 29.02 2.04 -1.29
C LEU A 91 29.59 3.44 -1.51
N THR A 92 30.92 3.53 -1.65
CA THR A 92 31.55 4.75 -2.16
C THR A 92 31.15 4.99 -3.62
N PHE A 93 31.19 6.24 -4.07
CA PHE A 93 30.82 6.62 -5.44
C PHE A 93 31.54 5.78 -6.52
N TYR A 94 32.85 5.53 -6.31
CA TYR A 94 33.67 4.71 -7.22
C TYR A 94 33.25 3.24 -7.33
N ARG A 95 32.53 2.71 -6.33
CA ARG A 95 31.97 1.35 -6.36
C ARG A 95 30.52 1.34 -6.85
N LEU A 96 29.77 2.39 -6.52
CA LEU A 96 28.38 2.56 -6.95
C LEU A 96 28.26 2.69 -8.47
N VAL A 97 29.06 3.54 -9.11
CA VAL A 97 28.94 3.82 -10.56
C VAL A 97 29.13 2.55 -11.42
N PRO A 98 30.17 1.73 -11.21
CA PRO A 98 30.30 0.46 -11.94
C PRO A 98 29.17 -0.53 -11.64
N ALA A 99 28.69 -0.60 -10.40
CA ALA A 99 27.59 -1.47 -10.02
C ALA A 99 26.26 -1.08 -10.71
N LEU A 100 25.96 0.22 -10.76
CA LEU A 100 24.79 0.75 -11.48
C LEU A 100 24.91 0.50 -12.99
N ARG A 101 26.09 0.70 -13.57
CA ARG A 101 26.33 0.39 -14.99
C ARG A 101 26.09 -1.09 -15.29
N ALA A 102 26.66 -1.99 -14.50
CA ALA A 102 26.44 -3.42 -14.65
C ALA A 102 24.96 -3.80 -14.50
N GLU A 103 24.20 -3.13 -13.61
CA GLU A 103 22.76 -3.35 -13.49
C GLU A 103 22.00 -2.88 -14.74
N SER A 104 22.36 -1.72 -15.29
CA SER A 104 21.74 -1.19 -16.50
C SER A 104 21.94 -2.06 -17.73
N GLU A 105 23.10 -2.71 -17.85
CA GLU A 105 23.41 -3.66 -18.93
C GLU A 105 22.57 -4.95 -18.80
N ASN A 106 22.11 -5.29 -17.59
CA ASN A 106 21.31 -6.49 -17.32
C ASN A 106 19.79 -6.30 -17.47
N VAL A 107 19.30 -5.07 -17.59
CA VAL A 107 17.87 -4.75 -17.78
C VAL A 107 17.26 -5.50 -18.97
N GLN A 108 18.04 -5.71 -20.04
CA GLN A 108 17.60 -6.43 -21.23
C GLN A 108 17.22 -7.90 -20.92
N TYR A 109 17.92 -8.54 -19.99
CA TYR A 109 17.58 -9.90 -19.57
C TYR A 109 16.32 -9.93 -18.72
N GLU A 110 16.13 -8.97 -17.81
CA GLU A 110 14.89 -8.86 -17.03
C GLU A 110 13.67 -8.63 -17.93
N LEU A 111 13.77 -7.73 -18.90
CA LEU A 111 12.72 -7.50 -19.90
C LEU A 111 12.40 -8.77 -20.70
N ARG A 112 13.44 -9.51 -21.09
CA ARG A 112 13.26 -10.80 -21.78
C ARG A 112 12.58 -11.84 -20.88
N TYR A 113 12.97 -11.95 -19.60
CA TYR A 113 12.33 -12.85 -18.65
C TYR A 113 10.86 -12.48 -18.40
N ILE A 114 10.53 -11.19 -18.35
CA ILE A 114 9.15 -10.70 -18.23
C ILE A 114 8.36 -11.08 -19.49
N ARG A 115 8.90 -10.78 -20.68
CA ARG A 115 8.27 -11.09 -21.98
C ARG A 115 8.02 -12.58 -22.15
N ASP A 116 9.00 -13.41 -21.81
CA ASP A 116 8.94 -14.86 -21.95
C ASP A 116 8.12 -15.50 -20.80
N GLY A 117 7.55 -14.69 -19.88
CA GLY A 117 6.71 -15.16 -18.77
C GLY A 117 7.46 -15.89 -17.65
N LEU A 118 8.79 -15.88 -17.70
CA LEU A 118 9.70 -16.60 -16.80
C LEU A 118 10.02 -15.81 -15.54
N TYR A 119 9.74 -14.50 -15.52
CA TYR A 119 9.93 -13.67 -14.34
C TYR A 119 8.87 -13.96 -13.28
N THR A 120 9.22 -14.83 -12.33
CA THR A 120 8.36 -15.21 -11.21
C THR A 120 8.81 -14.48 -9.95
N MET A 121 8.35 -13.24 -9.76
CA MET A 121 8.51 -12.57 -8.47
C MET A 121 7.77 -13.39 -7.41
N ARG A 122 8.47 -13.79 -6.35
CA ARG A 122 7.85 -14.51 -5.23
C ARG A 122 6.99 -13.53 -4.43
N VAL A 123 5.71 -13.46 -4.78
CA VAL A 123 4.71 -12.72 -4.00
C VAL A 123 4.19 -13.61 -2.88
N ARG A 124 3.96 -13.03 -1.69
CA ARG A 124 3.35 -13.76 -0.58
C ARG A 124 1.91 -14.16 -0.95
N PRO A 125 1.42 -15.35 -0.54
CA PRO A 125 0.06 -15.78 -0.86
C PRO A 125 -1.02 -14.78 -0.44
N VAL A 126 -0.85 -14.13 0.73
CA VAL A 126 -1.77 -13.10 1.23
C VAL A 126 -1.81 -11.89 0.31
N SER A 127 -0.65 -11.37 -0.10
CA SER A 127 -0.57 -10.23 -1.04
C SER A 127 -1.21 -10.56 -2.38
N ARG A 128 -1.04 -11.78 -2.91
CA ARG A 128 -1.73 -12.22 -4.13
C ARG A 128 -3.24 -12.24 -3.99
N ARG A 129 -3.77 -12.65 -2.83
CA ARG A 129 -5.22 -12.64 -2.57
C ARG A 129 -5.76 -11.21 -2.54
N ILE A 130 -5.09 -10.33 -1.80
CA ILE A 130 -5.45 -8.91 -1.71
C ILE A 130 -5.44 -8.28 -3.11
N GLU A 131 -4.36 -8.48 -3.86
CA GLU A 131 -4.23 -7.95 -5.22
C GLU A 131 -5.31 -8.49 -6.15
N LYS A 132 -5.62 -9.79 -6.07
CA LYS A 132 -6.74 -10.37 -6.83
C LYS A 132 -8.06 -9.70 -6.45
N SER A 133 -8.37 -9.56 -5.17
CA SER A 133 -9.60 -8.92 -4.71
C SER A 133 -9.73 -7.47 -5.20
N ILE A 134 -8.64 -6.68 -5.18
CA ILE A 134 -8.64 -5.32 -5.72
C ILE A 134 -8.87 -5.33 -7.24
N ARG A 135 -8.24 -6.24 -7.99
CA ARG A 135 -8.48 -6.35 -9.44
C ARG A 135 -9.91 -6.77 -9.77
N ASP A 136 -10.49 -7.68 -9.00
CA ASP A 136 -11.87 -8.10 -9.16
C ASP A 136 -12.82 -6.90 -8.93
N LEU A 137 -12.55 -6.06 -7.93
CA LEU A 137 -13.29 -4.81 -7.70
C LEU A 137 -13.15 -3.81 -8.85
N TRP A 138 -11.95 -3.64 -9.40
CA TRP A 138 -11.74 -2.79 -10.58
C TRP A 138 -12.51 -3.30 -11.80
N ALA A 139 -12.52 -4.62 -12.03
CA ALA A 139 -13.29 -5.20 -13.12
C ALA A 139 -14.80 -4.94 -12.97
N MET A 140 -15.33 -5.02 -11.74
CA MET A 140 -16.73 -4.69 -11.45
C MET A 140 -17.01 -3.19 -11.65
N TYR A 141 -16.06 -2.32 -11.31
CA TYR A 141 -16.18 -0.88 -11.52
C TYR A 141 -16.15 -0.53 -13.02
N ASP A 142 -15.24 -1.12 -13.79
CA ASP A 142 -15.15 -0.95 -15.25
C ASP A 142 -16.42 -1.45 -15.95
N ALA A 143 -17.02 -2.54 -15.46
CA ALA A 143 -18.32 -3.05 -15.92
C ALA A 143 -19.51 -2.17 -15.51
N LYS A 144 -19.29 -1.17 -14.64
CA LYS A 144 -20.30 -0.29 -14.02
C LYS A 144 -21.29 -1.01 -13.11
N ASP A 145 -20.92 -2.19 -12.60
CA ASP A 145 -21.69 -2.92 -11.59
C ASP A 145 -21.61 -2.24 -10.23
N ILE A 146 -20.47 -1.58 -9.94
CA ILE A 146 -20.24 -0.76 -8.76
C ILE A 146 -19.71 0.61 -9.17
N THR A 147 -20.04 1.66 -8.43
CA THR A 147 -19.51 3.01 -8.68
C THR A 147 -19.08 3.65 -7.36
N ASN A 148 -20.05 4.06 -6.55
CA ASN A 148 -19.81 4.72 -5.27
C ASN A 148 -19.26 3.75 -4.20
N GLU A 149 -19.44 2.46 -4.40
CA GLU A 149 -19.06 1.40 -3.46
C GLU A 149 -17.57 1.09 -3.51
N LEU A 150 -16.88 1.42 -4.63
CA LEU A 150 -15.49 1.03 -4.89
C LEU A 150 -14.55 1.44 -3.74
N LEU A 151 -14.69 2.66 -3.22
CA LEU A 151 -13.89 3.15 -2.10
C LEU A 151 -14.07 2.31 -0.85
N SER A 152 -15.34 2.04 -0.50
CA SER A 152 -15.68 1.34 0.73
C SER A 152 -15.27 -0.14 0.70
N GLU A 153 -15.38 -0.80 -0.45
CA GLU A 153 -14.94 -2.17 -0.64
C GLU A 153 -13.42 -2.28 -0.69
N SER A 154 -12.75 -1.36 -1.38
CA SER A 154 -11.27 -1.28 -1.39
C SER A 154 -10.71 -1.06 0.02
N ALA A 155 -11.37 -0.24 0.83
CA ALA A 155 -11.02 0.02 2.23
C ALA A 155 -11.12 -1.23 3.12
N LYS A 156 -12.08 -2.13 2.85
CA LYS A 156 -12.20 -3.41 3.57
C LYS A 156 -11.08 -4.37 3.21
N VAL A 157 -10.64 -4.37 1.96
CA VAL A 157 -9.61 -5.28 1.45
C VAL A 157 -8.19 -4.87 1.89
N TYR A 158 -7.88 -3.58 1.87
CA TYR A 158 -6.51 -3.08 2.12
C TYR A 158 -6.29 -2.51 3.53
N GLY A 159 -7.36 -2.31 4.32
CA GLY A 159 -7.25 -1.77 5.67
C GLY A 159 -6.61 -2.76 6.67
N PRO A 160 -5.90 -2.28 7.71
CA PRO A 160 -5.39 -3.15 8.77
C PRO A 160 -6.55 -3.93 9.39
N GLN A 161 -6.45 -5.26 9.45
CA GLN A 161 -7.48 -6.09 10.08
C GLN A 161 -7.50 -5.76 11.57
N VAL A 162 -8.65 -5.28 12.05
CA VAL A 162 -8.86 -5.16 13.49
C VAL A 162 -9.16 -6.59 13.93
N GLU A 163 -8.12 -7.33 14.32
CA GLU A 163 -8.32 -8.39 15.29
C GLU A 163 -8.85 -7.67 16.55
N LEU A 164 -10.16 -7.78 16.76
CA LEU A 164 -10.72 -7.50 18.07
C LEU A 164 -10.04 -8.50 18.99
N THR A 165 -9.05 -8.05 19.75
CA THR A 165 -8.44 -8.82 20.82
C THR A 165 -9.58 -9.23 21.74
N VAL A 166 -10.02 -10.48 21.62
CA VAL A 166 -10.85 -11.10 22.64
C VAL A 166 -9.93 -11.14 23.86
N GLU A 167 -10.21 -10.29 24.84
CA GLU A 167 -9.55 -10.33 26.14
C GLU A 167 -9.80 -11.73 26.73
N HIS A 168 -8.84 -12.62 26.53
CA HIS A 168 -8.78 -13.85 27.32
C HIS A 168 -8.37 -13.42 28.73
N THR A 169 -9.38 -13.15 29.56
CA THR A 169 -9.23 -13.07 31.01
C THR A 169 -8.80 -14.45 31.51
N VAL A 170 -7.50 -14.70 31.53
CA VAL A 170 -6.94 -15.86 32.21
C VAL A 170 -7.04 -15.56 33.70
N HIS A 171 -8.08 -16.09 34.34
CA HIS A 171 -8.10 -16.25 35.78
C HIS A 171 -6.94 -17.16 36.18
N HIS A 172 -5.87 -16.57 36.72
CA HIS A 172 -4.85 -17.32 37.44
C HIS A 172 -5.43 -17.82 38.75
N GLU A 173 -5.97 -19.04 38.75
CA GLU A 173 -6.13 -19.80 39.99
C GLU A 173 -4.75 -20.15 40.53
N THR A 174 -4.54 -19.75 41.78
CA THR A 174 -3.32 -19.97 42.53
C THR A 174 -3.35 -21.41 43.04
N LEU A 175 -2.45 -22.26 42.55
CA LEU A 175 -2.14 -23.52 43.22
C LEU A 175 -0.73 -23.42 43.82
N VAL A 176 -0.72 -22.94 45.06
CA VAL A 176 0.30 -23.30 46.04
C VAL A 176 0.15 -24.79 46.30
N THR A 177 1.21 -25.59 46.20
CA THR A 177 1.62 -26.64 47.17
C THR A 177 2.99 -27.23 46.79
N ARG A 178 3.97 -27.04 47.70
CA ARG A 178 5.05 -27.95 48.18
C ARG A 178 5.23 -29.27 47.39
N LEU A 179 6.42 -29.70 46.96
CA LEU A 179 7.74 -29.82 47.59
C LEU A 179 8.84 -29.72 46.52
#